data_AF-A0A382MRA9-F1
#
_entry.id   AF-A0A382MRA9-F1
#
_cell.length_a   1.000
_cell.length_b   1.000
_cell.length_c   1.000
_cell.angle_alpha   90.00
_cell.angle_beta   90.00
_cell.angle_gamma   90.00
#
_symmetry.space_group_name_H-M   'P 1'
#
loop_
_entity.id
_entity.type
_entity.pdbx_description
1 polymer ?
#
loop_
_entity_poly.entity_id
_entity_poly.type
_entity_poly.pdbx_seq_one_letter_code
_entity_poly.pdbx_strand_id
1 'polypeptide(L)'
;SSPPIGGIFHIAGVLDDGLIIHQTPERFETVLAPKIEGGWNLHKVSENLDLDFFIFFSSASSFHGTVGQSNYAAANAFLDGLARFRRSKALPALSINWGGWAEAGMASRTIPGDNDLIDSRTALEVLNELLNCDLAQIAVVPERNSATGERLTIPSDGLIISRDMLRRVPVDEQVECIGLYLQQTTARVIESEPETIALSRPWKSFGIDSLMAVELKNRIERELEVAVPVGSFQSDQSVEELIGYIQDRIF
;
A
#
# COMPACT_ATOMS: atom_id res chain seq x y z
N SER A 1 29.24 -24.37 22.88
CA SER A 1 29.11 -23.22 21.97
C SER A 1 27.74 -23.29 21.32
N SER A 2 27.11 -22.16 21.03
CA SER A 2 25.89 -22.14 20.21
C SER A 2 26.24 -22.54 18.76
N PRO A 3 25.31 -23.16 18.01
CA PRO A 3 25.51 -23.41 16.59
C PRO A 3 25.73 -22.10 15.82
N PRO A 4 26.43 -22.13 14.65
CA PRO A 4 26.56 -20.95 13.81
C PRO A 4 25.19 -20.46 13.32
N ILE A 5 25.11 -19.16 13.02
CA ILE A 5 23.90 -18.56 12.44
C ILE A 5 23.81 -19.01 10.99
N GLY A 6 22.75 -19.75 10.63
CA GLY A 6 22.50 -20.21 9.26
C GLY A 6 21.65 -19.26 8.42
N GLY A 7 20.96 -18.29 9.02
CA GLY A 7 20.14 -17.35 8.25
C GLY A 7 19.61 -16.18 9.07
N ILE A 8 19.17 -15.14 8.37
CA ILE A 8 18.66 -13.90 8.97
C ILE A 8 17.31 -13.54 8.34
N PHE A 9 16.32 -13.25 9.17
CA PHE A 9 15.08 -12.61 8.77
C PHE A 9 15.04 -11.20 9.36
N HIS A 10 14.95 -10.19 8.51
CA HIS A 10 14.77 -8.80 8.91
C HIS A 10 13.29 -8.42 8.79
N ILE A 11 12.59 -8.45 9.94
CA ILE A 11 11.14 -8.22 10.07
C ILE A 11 10.83 -6.95 10.89
N ALA A 12 11.87 -6.18 11.26
CA ALA A 12 11.68 -4.95 12.05
C ALA A 12 10.99 -3.87 11.19
N GLY A 13 10.02 -3.18 11.79
CA GLY A 13 9.30 -2.10 11.13
C GLY A 13 8.26 -1.48 12.06
N VAL A 14 7.98 -0.21 11.83
CA VAL A 14 6.89 0.55 12.46
C VAL A 14 6.15 1.33 11.38
N LEU A 15 4.93 1.75 11.68
CA LEU A 15 4.11 2.61 10.81
C LEU A 15 3.91 3.96 11.47
N ASP A 16 3.85 4.99 10.64
CA ASP A 16 3.45 6.34 11.04
C ASP A 16 2.77 7.03 9.84
N ASP A 17 1.54 6.60 9.58
CA ASP A 17 0.79 6.97 8.36
C ASP A 17 0.32 8.44 8.43
N GLY A 18 0.41 9.13 7.29
CA GLY A 18 0.00 10.52 7.10
C GLY A 18 0.32 11.00 5.69
N LEU A 19 -0.47 11.93 5.16
CA LEU A 19 -0.27 12.52 3.84
C LEU A 19 1.15 13.07 3.70
N ILE A 20 1.74 12.97 2.51
CA ILE A 20 3.13 13.39 2.28
C ILE A 20 3.39 14.85 2.67
N ILE A 21 2.39 15.72 2.52
CA ILE A 21 2.46 17.15 2.89
C ILE A 21 2.47 17.38 4.40
N HIS A 22 1.98 16.41 5.19
CA HIS A 22 1.92 16.45 6.66
C HIS A 22 2.98 15.56 7.32
N GLN A 23 3.82 14.88 6.52
CA GLN A 23 4.97 14.16 7.03
C GLN A 23 6.06 15.12 7.49
N THR A 24 6.72 14.77 8.59
CA THR A 24 7.87 15.52 9.12
C THR A 24 9.14 14.66 9.06
N PRO A 25 10.34 15.28 9.12
CA PRO A 25 11.59 14.53 9.22
C PRO A 25 11.60 13.50 10.35
N GLU A 26 11.01 13.82 11.50
CA GLU A 26 10.97 12.94 12.69
C GLU A 26 10.07 11.72 12.46
N ARG A 27 8.93 11.89 11.79
CA ARG A 27 8.03 10.78 11.41
C ARG A 27 8.70 9.87 10.39
N PHE A 28 9.41 10.46 9.42
CA PHE A 28 10.25 9.71 8.49
C PHE A 28 11.35 8.93 9.23
N GLU A 29 12.14 9.58 10.07
CA GLU A 29 13.22 8.95 10.83
C GLU A 29 12.70 7.75 11.63
N THR A 30 11.57 7.92 12.32
CA THR A 30 10.92 6.86 13.10
C THR A 30 10.61 5.62 12.25
N VAL A 31 10.05 5.80 11.05
CA VAL A 31 9.66 4.69 10.17
C VAL A 31 10.84 4.11 9.38
N LEU A 32 11.78 4.97 8.97
CA LEU A 32 12.96 4.58 8.21
C LEU A 32 13.95 3.80 9.07
N ALA A 33 14.25 4.25 10.30
CA ALA A 33 15.31 3.71 11.15
C ALA A 33 15.30 2.18 11.29
N PRO A 34 14.19 1.50 11.67
CA PRO A 34 14.22 0.06 11.86
C PRO A 34 14.54 -0.72 10.58
N LYS A 35 14.13 -0.22 9.41
CA LYS A 35 14.37 -0.88 8.12
C LYS A 35 15.72 -0.51 7.52
N ILE A 36 16.04 0.78 7.51
CA ILE A 36 17.27 1.28 6.91
C ILE A 36 18.47 0.95 7.78
N GLU A 37 18.53 1.48 8.99
CA GLU A 37 19.67 1.26 9.88
C GLU A 37 19.72 -0.18 10.34
N GLY A 38 18.57 -0.77 10.70
CA GLY A 38 18.49 -2.18 11.09
C GLY A 38 18.95 -3.11 9.97
N GLY A 39 18.46 -2.92 8.74
CA GLY A 39 18.88 -3.70 7.57
C GLY A 39 20.36 -3.52 7.25
N TRP A 40 20.87 -2.28 7.30
CA TRP A 40 22.27 -1.98 7.03
C TRP A 40 23.21 -2.56 8.07
N ASN A 41 22.87 -2.45 9.36
CA ASN A 41 23.66 -3.02 10.45
C ASN A 41 23.72 -4.55 10.34
N LEU A 42 22.59 -5.20 10.08
CA LEU A 42 22.57 -6.65 9.82
C LEU A 42 23.39 -7.01 8.59
N HIS A 43 23.37 -6.19 7.53
CA HIS A 43 24.25 -6.39 6.39
C HIS A 43 25.73 -6.38 6.81
N LYS A 44 26.17 -5.33 7.51
CA LYS A 44 27.56 -5.15 7.94
C LYS A 44 28.08 -6.27 8.84
N VAL A 45 27.30 -6.69 9.83
CA VAL A 45 27.76 -7.72 10.79
C VAL A 45 27.71 -9.13 10.21
N SER A 46 27.00 -9.35 9.11
CA SER A 46 26.85 -10.66 8.46
C SER A 46 27.70 -10.85 7.20
N GLU A 47 28.51 -9.86 6.78
CA GLU A 47 29.25 -9.92 5.50
C GLU A 47 30.16 -11.16 5.39
N ASN A 48 30.66 -11.68 6.52
CA ASN A 48 31.56 -12.84 6.57
C ASN A 48 30.90 -14.10 7.15
N LEU A 49 29.57 -14.11 7.30
CA LEU A 49 28.84 -15.30 7.76
C LEU A 49 28.42 -16.15 6.56
N ASP A 50 28.58 -17.46 6.70
CA ASP A 50 28.07 -18.44 5.74
C ASP A 50 26.58 -18.66 6.02
N LEU A 51 25.74 -17.86 5.36
CA LEU A 51 24.29 -17.89 5.53
C LEU A 51 23.65 -18.67 4.37
N ASP A 52 22.69 -19.52 4.69
CA ASP A 52 21.81 -20.14 3.71
C ASP A 52 20.84 -19.10 3.11
N PHE A 53 20.38 -18.13 3.92
CA PHE A 53 19.47 -17.09 3.48
C PHE A 53 19.58 -15.79 4.29
N PHE A 54 19.25 -14.67 3.63
CA PHE A 54 19.06 -13.36 4.27
C PHE A 54 17.78 -12.74 3.69
N ILE A 55 16.70 -12.72 4.47
CA ILE A 55 15.37 -12.34 3.96
C ILE A 55 14.93 -11.03 4.58
N PHE A 56 14.61 -10.05 3.73
CA PHE A 56 13.99 -8.81 4.10
C PHE A 56 12.47 -8.91 3.93
N PHE A 57 11.73 -8.60 4.99
CA PHE A 57 10.28 -8.44 4.92
C PHE A 57 9.98 -7.01 4.49
N SER A 58 9.79 -6.87 3.18
CA SER A 58 9.36 -5.63 2.52
C SER A 58 7.84 -5.63 2.35
N SER A 59 7.30 -4.64 1.66
CA SER A 59 5.87 -4.49 1.42
C SER A 59 5.57 -4.16 -0.03
N ALA A 60 4.40 -4.55 -0.53
CA ALA A 60 3.91 -4.15 -1.84
C ALA A 60 3.77 -2.63 -2.01
N SER A 61 3.67 -1.88 -0.90
CA SER A 61 3.64 -0.41 -0.91
C SER A 61 4.89 0.23 -1.50
N SER A 62 6.04 -0.47 -1.52
CA SER A 62 7.29 0.08 -2.07
C SER A 62 7.27 0.32 -3.58
N PHE A 63 6.37 -0.32 -4.32
CA PHE A 63 6.29 -0.20 -5.77
C PHE A 63 4.90 0.17 -6.31
N HIS A 64 3.84 -0.02 -5.52
CA HIS A 64 2.49 0.46 -5.86
C HIS A 64 2.18 1.83 -5.26
N GLY A 65 2.86 2.21 -4.17
CA GLY A 65 2.45 3.33 -3.34
C GLY A 65 1.14 3.07 -2.58
N THR A 66 1.03 3.61 -1.38
CA THR A 66 -0.21 3.63 -0.60
C THR A 66 -0.36 5.04 -0.04
N VAL A 67 -1.57 5.62 -0.15
CA VAL A 67 -1.84 6.94 0.46
C VAL A 67 -1.47 6.92 1.93
N GLY A 68 -0.89 8.00 2.42
CA GLY A 68 -0.46 8.09 3.81
C GLY A 68 0.83 7.34 4.15
N GLN A 69 1.37 6.50 3.26
CA GLN A 69 2.49 5.61 3.60
C GLN A 69 3.79 5.94 2.86
N SER A 70 4.04 7.22 2.55
CA SER A 70 5.24 7.62 1.79
C SER A 70 6.55 7.25 2.50
N ASN A 71 6.61 7.44 3.83
CA ASN A 71 7.73 7.06 4.68
C ASN A 71 7.96 5.53 4.69
N TYR A 72 6.89 4.74 4.83
CA TYR A 72 6.93 3.29 4.85
C TYR A 72 7.29 2.71 3.48
N ALA A 73 6.74 3.26 2.40
CA ALA A 73 7.11 2.89 1.03
C ALA A 73 8.60 3.13 0.78
N ALA A 74 9.14 4.28 1.19
CA ALA A 74 10.56 4.59 1.09
C ALA A 74 11.44 3.63 1.90
N ALA A 75 11.04 3.31 3.14
CA ALA A 75 11.74 2.36 4.00
C ALA A 75 11.84 0.96 3.36
N ASN A 76 10.75 0.49 2.75
CA ASN A 76 10.70 -0.80 2.08
C ASN A 76 11.46 -0.81 0.74
N ALA A 77 11.39 0.29 -0.02
CA ALA A 77 12.18 0.45 -1.24
C ALA A 77 13.70 0.39 -0.96
N PHE A 78 14.15 0.90 0.20
CA PHE A 78 15.53 0.72 0.65
C PHE A 78 15.87 -0.76 0.85
N LEU A 79 15.01 -1.55 1.52
CA LEU A 79 15.25 -2.99 1.70
C LEU A 79 15.34 -3.73 0.37
N ASP A 80 14.47 -3.39 -0.58
CA ASP A 80 14.49 -3.93 -1.95
C ASP A 80 15.83 -3.64 -2.64
N GLY A 81 16.33 -2.40 -2.50
CA GLY A 81 17.65 -2.00 -2.98
C GLY A 81 18.79 -2.72 -2.27
N LEU A 82 18.69 -2.90 -0.95
CA LEU A 82 19.72 -3.56 -0.15
C LEU A 82 19.82 -5.05 -0.50
N ALA A 83 18.71 -5.72 -0.81
CA ALA A 83 18.73 -7.10 -1.29
C ALA A 83 19.51 -7.23 -2.61
N ARG A 84 19.23 -6.36 -3.58
CA ARG A 84 19.98 -6.30 -4.86
C ARG A 84 21.46 -6.00 -4.63
N PHE A 85 21.76 -5.06 -3.73
CA PHE A 85 23.14 -4.69 -3.39
C PHE A 85 23.91 -5.87 -2.77
N ARG A 86 23.32 -6.59 -1.80
CA ARG A 86 23.92 -7.80 -1.22
C ARG A 86 24.21 -8.87 -2.28
N ARG A 87 23.26 -9.12 -3.18
CA ARG A 87 23.46 -10.06 -4.29
C ARG A 87 24.57 -9.63 -5.25
N SER A 88 24.73 -8.33 -5.50
CA SER A 88 25.87 -7.82 -6.31
C SER A 88 27.24 -8.10 -5.66
N LYS A 89 27.27 -8.34 -4.35
CA LYS A 89 28.45 -8.79 -3.60
C LYS A 89 28.55 -10.31 -3.46
N ALA A 90 27.73 -11.08 -4.18
CA ALA A 90 27.60 -12.53 -4.05
C ALA A 90 27.21 -13.00 -2.63
N LEU A 91 26.50 -12.15 -1.88
CA LEU A 91 25.93 -12.50 -0.57
C LEU A 91 24.45 -12.90 -0.75
N PRO A 92 23.95 -13.89 0.01
CA PRO A 92 22.54 -14.24 -0.03
C PRO A 92 21.69 -13.03 0.38
N ALA A 93 20.63 -12.79 -0.38
CA ALA A 93 19.57 -11.85 -0.03
C ALA A 93 18.31 -12.06 -0.88
N LEU A 94 17.15 -11.94 -0.26
CA LEU A 94 15.84 -11.87 -0.90
C LEU A 94 14.99 -10.80 -0.20
N SER A 95 14.43 -9.87 -0.97
CA SER A 95 13.36 -8.98 -0.47
C SER A 95 12.00 -9.54 -0.87
N ILE A 96 11.10 -9.73 0.09
CA ILE A 96 9.73 -10.18 -0.18
C ILE A 96 8.78 -9.01 0.06
N ASN A 97 8.15 -8.51 -1.00
CA ASN A 97 7.14 -7.46 -0.94
C ASN A 97 5.78 -8.08 -0.61
N TRP A 98 5.48 -8.19 0.67
CA TRP A 98 4.22 -8.77 1.14
C TRP A 98 3.03 -7.81 0.94
N GLY A 99 1.90 -8.37 0.50
CA GLY A 99 0.57 -7.80 0.71
C GLY A 99 0.15 -7.84 2.18
N GLY A 100 -1.09 -7.44 2.48
CA GLY A 100 -1.63 -7.48 3.85
C GLY A 100 -1.76 -8.93 4.35
N TRP A 101 -1.42 -9.19 5.61
CA TRP A 101 -1.62 -10.49 6.26
C TRP A 101 -2.88 -10.44 7.14
N ALA A 102 -3.69 -11.50 7.11
CA ALA A 102 -5.01 -11.51 7.74
C ALA A 102 -4.96 -11.59 9.28
N GLU A 103 -4.14 -12.48 9.84
CA GLU A 103 -4.20 -12.82 11.28
C GLU A 103 -3.07 -12.20 12.12
N ALA A 104 -2.03 -11.66 11.48
CA ALA A 104 -0.86 -11.14 12.18
C ALA A 104 -0.20 -9.96 11.44
N GLY A 105 0.65 -9.23 12.16
CA GLY A 105 1.48 -8.17 11.59
C GLY A 105 0.81 -6.80 11.55
N MET A 106 1.41 -5.87 10.79
CA MET A 106 0.95 -4.48 10.72
C MET A 106 -0.43 -4.33 10.05
N ALA A 107 -0.87 -5.36 9.31
CA ALA A 107 -2.17 -5.42 8.68
C ALA A 107 -3.27 -5.97 9.61
N SER A 108 -2.97 -6.80 10.62
CA SER A 108 -3.99 -7.43 11.49
C SER A 108 -4.68 -6.49 12.48
N ARG A 109 -4.40 -5.19 12.41
CA ARG A 109 -5.20 -4.13 13.09
C ARG A 109 -6.42 -3.70 12.25
N THR A 110 -6.65 -4.39 11.13
CA THR A 110 -7.80 -4.26 10.22
C THR A 110 -8.95 -5.19 10.63
N ILE A 111 -10.20 -4.79 10.35
CA ILE A 111 -11.41 -5.58 10.64
C ILE A 111 -11.50 -6.80 9.69
N PRO A 112 -11.95 -7.98 10.15
CA PRO A 112 -12.21 -9.12 9.27
C PRO A 112 -13.27 -8.79 8.19
N GLY A 113 -12.93 -9.00 6.93
CA GLY A 113 -13.80 -8.76 5.77
C GLY A 113 -13.07 -8.50 4.46
N ASP A 114 -11.78 -8.14 4.53
CA ASP A 114 -10.95 -7.89 3.36
C ASP A 114 -10.52 -9.23 2.70
N ASN A 115 -11.15 -9.57 1.58
CA ASN A 115 -10.84 -10.77 0.80
C ASN A 115 -9.47 -10.67 0.09
N ASP A 116 -8.77 -9.54 0.20
CA ASP A 116 -7.44 -9.29 -0.36
C ASP A 116 -6.31 -9.44 0.70
N LEU A 117 -6.54 -10.20 1.79
CA LEU A 117 -5.50 -10.51 2.78
C LEU A 117 -4.96 -11.94 2.62
N ILE A 118 -3.65 -12.08 2.82
CA ILE A 118 -2.95 -13.37 2.80
C ILE A 118 -3.07 -13.98 4.20
N ASP A 119 -3.65 -15.17 4.30
CA ASP A 119 -3.66 -15.89 5.57
C ASP A 119 -2.25 -16.37 5.93
N SER A 120 -1.95 -16.45 7.23
CA SER A 120 -0.61 -16.70 7.75
C SER A 120 -0.10 -18.09 7.36
N ARG A 121 -1.00 -19.06 7.14
CA ARG A 121 -0.61 -20.39 6.67
C ARG A 121 -0.11 -20.30 5.23
N THR A 122 -0.90 -19.73 4.32
CA THR A 122 -0.50 -19.49 2.93
C THR A 122 0.79 -18.68 2.86
N ALA A 123 0.91 -17.62 3.67
CA ALA A 123 2.12 -16.81 3.68
C ALA A 123 3.38 -17.58 4.11
N LEU A 124 3.27 -18.47 5.11
CA LEU A 124 4.36 -19.32 5.56
C LEU A 124 4.67 -20.45 4.55
N GLU A 125 3.68 -20.98 3.86
CA GLU A 125 3.86 -21.95 2.77
C GLU A 125 4.64 -21.32 1.62
N VAL A 126 4.23 -20.13 1.17
CA VAL A 126 4.97 -19.34 0.16
C VAL A 126 6.37 -19.00 0.66
N LEU A 127 6.55 -18.56 1.91
CA LEU A 127 7.87 -18.27 2.46
C LEU A 127 8.79 -19.50 2.39
N ASN A 128 8.27 -20.70 2.70
CA ASN A 128 9.03 -21.94 2.64
C ASN A 128 9.48 -22.28 1.21
N GLU A 129 8.66 -22.03 0.21
CA GLU A 129 9.05 -22.16 -1.20
C GLU A 129 10.13 -21.14 -1.58
N LEU A 130 9.99 -19.90 -1.11
CA LEU A 130 10.90 -18.80 -1.42
C LEU A 130 12.29 -18.93 -0.77
N LEU A 131 12.45 -19.74 0.28
CA LEU A 131 13.76 -19.98 0.91
C LEU A 131 14.82 -20.51 -0.06
N ASN A 132 14.38 -21.22 -1.11
CA ASN A 132 15.27 -21.82 -2.12
C ASN A 132 15.24 -21.05 -3.46
N CYS A 133 14.62 -19.87 -3.48
CA CYS A 133 14.44 -19.10 -4.71
C CYS A 133 15.66 -18.24 -5.02
N ASP A 134 16.14 -18.29 -6.27
CA ASP A 134 17.25 -17.46 -6.73
C ASP A 134 16.77 -16.10 -7.30
N LEU A 135 15.97 -15.38 -6.53
CA LEU A 135 15.52 -14.03 -6.86
C LEU A 135 16.07 -13.00 -5.86
N ALA A 136 16.30 -11.77 -6.32
CA ALA A 136 16.66 -10.66 -5.45
C ALA A 136 15.45 -10.06 -4.74
N GLN A 137 14.30 -10.12 -5.41
CA GLN A 137 13.06 -9.50 -4.98
C GLN A 137 11.88 -10.25 -5.58
N ILE A 138 10.81 -10.42 -4.80
CA ILE A 138 9.54 -10.98 -5.26
C ILE A 138 8.38 -10.34 -4.51
N ALA A 139 7.27 -10.11 -5.21
CA ALA A 139 6.03 -9.66 -4.59
C ALA A 139 5.10 -10.84 -4.35
N VAL A 140 4.49 -10.89 -3.16
CA VAL A 140 3.45 -11.85 -2.81
C VAL A 140 2.22 -11.05 -2.44
N VAL A 141 1.26 -10.99 -3.37
CA VAL A 141 -0.01 -10.29 -3.23
C VAL A 141 -1.13 -11.24 -3.62
N PRO A 142 -2.31 -11.18 -2.99
CA PRO A 142 -3.44 -12.01 -3.38
C PRO A 142 -3.89 -11.67 -4.80
N GLU A 143 -4.35 -12.69 -5.51
CA GLU A 143 -4.85 -12.56 -6.87
C GLU A 143 -6.21 -11.85 -6.84
N ARG A 144 -6.25 -10.58 -7.27
CA ARG A 144 -7.54 -9.94 -7.59
C ARG A 144 -8.09 -10.64 -8.81
N ASN A 145 -9.31 -11.17 -8.73
CA ASN A 145 -10.07 -11.79 -9.83
C ASN A 145 -9.92 -11.00 -11.15
N SER A 146 -8.89 -11.33 -11.92
CA SER A 146 -8.75 -10.91 -13.31
C SER A 146 -8.90 -12.20 -14.10
N ALA A 147 -10.06 -12.33 -14.75
CA ALA A 147 -10.19 -13.33 -15.78
C ALA A 147 -9.02 -13.10 -16.76
N THR A 148 -8.18 -14.13 -16.93
CA THR A 148 -6.93 -14.23 -17.70
C THR A 148 -5.64 -14.11 -16.87
N GLY A 149 -5.04 -15.27 -16.61
CA GLY A 149 -3.71 -15.44 -16.05
C GLY A 149 -2.58 -14.87 -16.91
N GLU A 150 -1.41 -14.79 -16.28
CA GLU A 150 -0.19 -14.13 -16.74
C GLU A 150 -0.38 -12.68 -17.15
N ARG A 151 -0.33 -11.79 -16.14
CA ARG A 151 -0.07 -10.38 -16.37
C ARG A 151 0.95 -9.88 -15.37
N LEU A 152 2.11 -9.46 -15.89
CA LEU A 152 2.87 -8.35 -15.30
C LEU A 152 1.96 -7.13 -15.34
N THR A 153 1.04 -7.06 -14.38
CA THR A 153 0.26 -5.86 -14.14
C THR A 153 1.17 -4.92 -13.36
N ILE A 154 1.88 -4.06 -14.09
CA ILE A 154 2.24 -2.78 -13.53
C ILE A 154 0.89 -2.17 -13.10
N PRO A 155 0.71 -1.85 -11.81
CA PRO A 155 -0.51 -1.22 -11.34
C PRO A 155 -0.68 0.05 -12.15
N SER A 156 -1.82 0.20 -12.81
CA SER A 156 -2.08 1.36 -13.65
C SER A 156 -2.15 2.62 -12.77
N ASP A 157 -1.02 3.30 -12.57
CA ASP A 157 -0.83 4.70 -12.14
C ASP A 157 -1.87 5.25 -11.14
N GLY A 158 -2.34 4.42 -10.22
CA GLY A 158 -3.57 4.66 -9.48
C GLY A 158 -3.30 4.70 -8.00
N LEU A 159 -3.68 5.80 -7.37
CA LEU A 159 -3.66 6.01 -5.94
C LEU A 159 -4.36 4.84 -5.23
N ILE A 160 -3.62 4.00 -4.50
CA ILE A 160 -4.23 2.97 -3.65
C ILE A 160 -4.70 3.64 -2.37
N ILE A 161 -6.01 3.92 -2.32
CA ILE A 161 -6.74 4.25 -1.11
C ILE A 161 -7.54 3.02 -0.67
N SER A 162 -7.64 2.82 0.64
CA SER A 162 -8.52 1.82 1.22
C SER A 162 -9.15 2.35 2.50
N ARG A 163 -10.27 1.74 2.90
CA ARG A 163 -10.97 2.06 4.14
C ARG A 163 -10.05 1.96 5.37
N ASP A 164 -9.19 0.95 5.42
CA ASP A 164 -8.28 0.77 6.55
C ASP A 164 -7.14 1.77 6.57
N MET A 165 -6.64 2.17 5.40
CA MET A 165 -5.66 3.25 5.31
C MET A 165 -6.27 4.54 5.88
N LEU A 166 -7.49 4.87 5.46
CA LEU A 166 -8.20 6.04 5.98
C LEU A 166 -8.33 6.01 7.51
N ARG A 167 -8.48 4.83 8.12
CA ARG A 167 -8.52 4.68 9.59
C ARG A 167 -7.20 4.88 10.31
N ARG A 168 -6.08 4.82 9.59
CA ARG A 168 -4.73 4.98 10.17
C ARG A 168 -4.22 6.41 10.08
N VAL A 169 -4.76 7.21 9.16
CA VAL A 169 -4.44 8.64 9.07
C VAL A 169 -5.27 9.48 10.06
N PRO A 170 -4.74 10.60 10.56
CA PRO A 170 -5.45 11.52 11.46
C PRO A 170 -6.81 11.99 10.89
N VAL A 171 -7.78 12.29 11.76
CA VAL A 171 -9.16 12.63 11.37
C VAL A 171 -9.23 13.85 10.44
N ASP A 172 -8.39 14.85 10.70
CA ASP A 172 -8.25 16.04 9.87
C ASP A 172 -7.66 15.72 8.48
N GLU A 173 -6.81 14.70 8.37
CA GLU A 173 -6.24 14.24 7.10
C GLU A 173 -7.19 13.31 6.32
N GLN A 174 -8.18 12.69 6.98
CA GLN A 174 -9.12 11.77 6.32
C GLN A 174 -9.96 12.47 5.25
N VAL A 175 -10.47 13.67 5.56
CA VAL A 175 -11.25 14.50 4.62
C VAL A 175 -10.39 14.85 3.41
N GLU A 176 -9.13 15.20 3.63
CA GLU A 176 -8.19 15.54 2.56
C GLU A 176 -7.86 14.31 1.70
N CYS A 177 -7.65 13.14 2.30
CA CYS A 177 -7.45 11.88 1.58
C CYS A 177 -8.65 11.52 0.69
N ILE A 178 -9.87 11.58 1.23
CA ILE A 178 -11.10 11.29 0.47
C ILE A 178 -11.27 12.32 -0.65
N GLY A 179 -11.00 13.60 -0.38
CA GLY A 179 -11.06 14.68 -1.36
C GLY A 179 -10.11 14.46 -2.52
N LEU A 180 -8.82 14.21 -2.25
CA LEU A 180 -7.81 13.91 -3.27
C LEU A 180 -8.19 12.68 -4.11
N TYR A 181 -8.69 11.64 -3.44
CA TYR A 181 -9.16 10.44 -4.12
C TYR A 181 -10.33 10.71 -5.07
N LEU A 182 -11.38 11.39 -4.60
CA LEU A 182 -12.53 11.73 -5.42
C LEU A 182 -12.12 12.66 -6.57
N GLN A 183 -11.21 13.60 -6.32
CA GLN A 183 -10.68 14.52 -7.32
C GLN A 183 -10.00 13.75 -8.46
N GLN A 184 -9.04 12.88 -8.14
CA GLN A 184 -8.30 12.09 -9.11
C GLN A 184 -9.18 11.08 -9.85
N THR A 185 -10.08 10.41 -9.12
CA THR A 185 -10.98 9.41 -9.71
C THR A 185 -11.98 10.07 -10.67
N THR A 186 -12.51 11.24 -10.30
CA THR A 186 -13.41 12.02 -11.16
C THR A 186 -12.67 12.49 -12.41
N ALA A 187 -11.51 13.11 -12.23
CA ALA A 187 -10.68 13.60 -13.33
C ALA A 187 -10.35 12.49 -14.34
N ARG A 188 -10.02 11.29 -13.85
CA ARG A 188 -9.77 10.13 -14.70
C ARG A 188 -11.00 9.69 -15.49
N VAL A 189 -12.18 9.65 -14.86
CA VAL A 189 -13.42 9.20 -15.53
C VAL A 189 -13.88 10.20 -16.58
N ILE A 190 -13.71 11.50 -16.34
CA ILE A 190 -14.10 12.55 -17.30
C ILE A 190 -12.95 12.98 -18.23
N GLU A 191 -11.81 12.28 -18.18
CA GLU A 191 -10.60 12.55 -18.96
C GLU A 191 -10.09 14.00 -18.85
N SER A 192 -10.01 14.51 -17.61
CA SER A 192 -9.50 15.83 -17.28
C SER A 192 -8.33 15.79 -16.28
N GLU A 193 -7.73 16.95 -16.03
CA GLU A 193 -6.70 17.10 -14.99
C GLU A 193 -7.34 17.20 -13.59
N PRO A 194 -6.77 16.58 -12.55
CA PRO A 194 -7.30 16.63 -11.18
C PRO A 194 -7.60 18.04 -10.68
N GLU A 195 -6.73 19.01 -10.99
CA GLU A 195 -6.85 20.41 -10.55
C GLU A 195 -8.11 21.09 -11.08
N THR A 196 -8.72 20.55 -12.14
CA THR A 196 -9.98 21.08 -12.71
C THR A 196 -11.21 20.68 -11.90
N ILE A 197 -11.09 19.67 -11.04
CA ILE A 197 -12.17 19.18 -10.19
C ILE A 197 -12.18 19.97 -8.87
N ALA A 198 -12.85 21.11 -8.85
CA ALA A 198 -13.00 21.92 -7.64
C ALA A 198 -14.02 21.28 -6.69
N LEU A 199 -13.61 20.94 -5.46
CA LEU A 199 -14.43 20.17 -4.53
C LEU A 199 -15.73 20.86 -4.11
N SER A 200 -15.74 22.20 -4.12
CA SER A 200 -16.90 23.03 -3.79
C SER A 200 -17.93 23.12 -4.92
N ARG A 201 -17.61 22.67 -6.15
CA ARG A 201 -18.54 22.72 -7.28
C ARG A 201 -19.56 21.58 -7.25
N PRO A 202 -20.79 21.82 -7.72
CA PRO A 202 -21.79 20.77 -7.87
C PRO A 202 -21.37 19.68 -8.87
N TRP A 203 -21.72 18.43 -8.58
CA TRP A 203 -21.42 17.28 -9.43
C TRP A 203 -21.94 17.43 -10.86
N LYS A 204 -23.18 17.93 -11.02
CA LYS A 204 -23.79 18.17 -12.33
C LYS A 204 -22.99 19.13 -13.23
N SER A 205 -22.08 19.93 -12.65
CA SER A 205 -21.28 20.91 -13.39
C SER A 205 -20.05 20.31 -14.10
N PHE A 206 -19.74 19.03 -13.87
CA PHE A 206 -18.61 18.33 -14.47
C PHE A 206 -18.96 17.53 -15.73
N GLY A 207 -20.21 17.59 -16.20
CA GLY A 207 -20.63 16.89 -17.42
C GLY A 207 -20.68 15.37 -17.30
N ILE A 208 -20.81 14.85 -16.07
CA ILE A 208 -20.88 13.41 -15.78
C ILE A 208 -22.18 12.83 -16.35
N ASP A 209 -22.06 11.92 -17.30
CA ASP A 209 -23.19 11.16 -17.84
C ASP A 209 -23.57 9.95 -16.96
N SER A 210 -24.62 9.23 -17.34
CA SER A 210 -25.10 8.07 -16.57
C SER A 210 -24.10 6.91 -16.51
N LEU A 211 -23.25 6.73 -17.52
CA LEU A 211 -22.25 5.66 -17.53
C LEU A 211 -21.07 6.03 -16.62
N MET A 212 -20.58 7.28 -16.73
CA MET A 212 -19.55 7.84 -15.88
C MET A 212 -19.97 7.82 -14.39
N ALA A 213 -21.23 8.14 -14.09
CA ALA A 213 -21.76 8.08 -12.72
C ALA A 213 -21.73 6.66 -12.15
N VAL A 214 -22.07 5.65 -12.96
CA VAL A 214 -22.00 4.24 -12.53
C VAL A 214 -20.55 3.79 -12.36
N GLU A 215 -19.63 4.23 -13.23
CA GLU A 215 -18.21 3.94 -13.08
C GLU A 215 -17.63 4.54 -11.79
N LEU A 216 -17.91 5.82 -11.51
CA LEU A 216 -17.48 6.49 -10.28
C LEU A 216 -18.02 5.77 -9.05
N LYS A 217 -19.32 5.48 -9.03
CA LYS A 217 -19.96 4.72 -7.95
C LYS A 217 -19.22 3.39 -7.70
N ASN A 218 -19.03 2.60 -8.76
CA ASN A 218 -18.44 1.27 -8.63
C ASN A 218 -16.99 1.33 -8.17
N ARG A 219 -16.21 2.34 -8.59
CA ARG A 219 -14.83 2.56 -8.10
C ARG A 219 -14.82 2.91 -6.62
N ILE A 220 -15.62 3.87 -6.19
CA ILE A 220 -15.71 4.30 -4.79
C ILE A 220 -16.19 3.16 -3.89
N GLU A 221 -17.23 2.44 -4.30
CA GLU A 221 -17.75 1.29 -3.54
C GLU A 221 -16.73 0.16 -3.41
N ARG A 222 -15.96 -0.10 -4.48
CA ARG A 222 -14.93 -1.13 -4.47
C ARG A 222 -13.75 -0.77 -3.57
N GLU A 223 -13.33 0.50 -3.56
CA GLU A 223 -12.08 0.91 -2.89
C GLU A 223 -12.31 1.39 -1.45
N LEU A 224 -13.45 2.02 -1.17
CA LEU A 224 -13.78 2.54 0.16
C LEU A 224 -14.79 1.67 0.92
N GLU A 225 -15.41 0.69 0.25
CA GLU A 225 -16.46 -0.17 0.81
C GLU A 225 -17.68 0.62 1.35
N VAL A 226 -17.96 1.77 0.73
CA VAL A 226 -19.08 2.65 1.08
C VAL A 226 -20.07 2.70 -0.06
N ALA A 227 -21.34 2.35 0.22
CA ALA A 227 -22.43 2.48 -0.72
C ALA A 227 -22.70 3.95 -1.05
N VAL A 228 -22.59 4.30 -2.34
CA VAL A 228 -22.83 5.67 -2.83
C VAL A 228 -24.07 5.68 -3.74
N PRO A 229 -25.06 6.54 -3.47
CA PRO A 229 -26.20 6.69 -4.37
C PRO A 229 -25.73 7.23 -5.72
N VAL A 230 -26.02 6.51 -6.81
CA VAL A 230 -25.61 6.96 -8.16
C VAL A 230 -26.14 8.35 -8.51
N GLY A 231 -27.32 8.70 -7.97
CA GLY A 231 -27.93 10.02 -8.17
C GLY A 231 -27.14 11.19 -7.57
N SER A 232 -26.20 10.93 -6.65
CA SER A 232 -25.33 11.97 -6.08
C SER A 232 -24.50 12.67 -7.17
N PHE A 233 -24.03 11.93 -8.19
CA PHE A 233 -23.19 12.47 -9.28
C PHE A 233 -23.96 13.31 -10.31
N GLN A 234 -25.29 13.36 -10.24
CA GLN A 234 -26.15 14.15 -11.12
C GLN A 234 -26.91 15.24 -10.35
N SER A 235 -26.64 15.38 -9.06
CA SER A 235 -27.33 16.30 -8.18
C SER A 235 -26.66 17.68 -8.12
N ASP A 236 -27.33 18.61 -7.43
CA ASP A 236 -26.77 19.90 -7.03
C ASP A 236 -25.77 19.81 -5.88
N GLN A 237 -25.52 18.60 -5.35
CA GLN A 237 -24.56 18.40 -4.27
C GLN A 237 -23.13 18.65 -4.75
N SER A 238 -22.30 19.17 -3.85
CA SER A 238 -20.87 19.35 -4.12
C SER A 238 -20.08 18.06 -3.91
N VAL A 239 -18.83 18.04 -4.37
CA VAL A 239 -17.90 16.95 -4.05
C VAL A 239 -17.63 16.92 -2.54
N GLU A 240 -17.51 18.08 -1.88
CA GLU A 240 -17.36 18.20 -0.42
C GLU A 240 -18.48 17.53 0.36
N GLU A 241 -19.73 17.67 -0.09
CA GLU A 241 -20.86 16.99 0.56
C GLU A 241 -20.77 15.46 0.42
N LEU A 242 -20.24 14.96 -0.70
CA LEU A 242 -19.96 13.53 -0.86
C LEU A 242 -18.80 13.07 0.03
N ILE A 243 -17.77 13.91 0.22
CA ILE A 243 -16.67 13.63 1.17
C ILE A 243 -17.24 13.43 2.57
N GLY A 244 -18.07 14.36 3.06
CA GLY A 244 -18.73 14.23 4.36
C GLY A 244 -19.61 12.98 4.45
N TYR A 245 -20.42 12.71 3.42
CA TYR A 245 -21.24 11.50 3.35
C TYR A 245 -20.42 10.20 3.46
N ILE A 246 -19.24 10.15 2.83
CA ILE A 246 -18.33 9.01 2.86
C ILE A 246 -17.67 8.91 4.24
N GLN A 247 -17.18 10.02 4.78
CA GLN A 247 -16.54 10.06 6.09
C GLN A 247 -17.47 9.50 7.18
N ASP A 248 -18.72 9.96 7.22
CA ASP A 248 -19.76 9.51 8.18
C ASP A 248 -20.09 8.01 8.09
N ARG A 249 -19.69 7.31 7.03
CA ARG A 249 -19.94 5.87 6.83
C ARG A 249 -18.71 5.01 7.04
N ILE A 250 -17.51 5.59 6.91
CA ILE A 250 -16.26 4.89 7.16
C ILE A 250 -16.00 4.80 8.66
N PHE A 251 -16.25 5.90 9.38
CA PHE A 251 -15.96 6.16 10.79
C PHE A 251 -17.22 6.14 11.65
#